data_AF-A0A9D5RB57-F1
#
_entry.id   AF-A0A9D5RB57-F1
#
_cell.length_a   1.000
_cell.length_b   1.000
_cell.length_c   1.000
_cell.angle_alpha   90.00
_cell.angle_beta   90.00
_cell.angle_gamma   90.00
#
_symmetry.space_group_name_H-M   'P 1'
#
loop_
_entity.id
_entity.type
_entity.pdbx_description
1 polymer ?
#
loop_
_entity_poly.entity_id
_entity_poly.type
_entity_poly.pdbx_seq_one_letter_code
_entity_poly.pdbx_strand_id
1 'polypeptide(L)'
;MRWYQSAGTHLFRTYYFHEKQGLLPSTPGKLRRHEAITNVLNKFSERDQEILKIYFSSEWGHDLDAVQQCTERYEVPEFMIWRTIHRAQRALCDALYLTDPKTETT
;
A
#
# COMPACT_ATOMS: atom_id res chain seq x y z
N MET A 1 -3.29 14.73 8.12
CA MET A 1 -2.94 14.05 6.85
C MET A 1 -1.59 13.31 6.86
N ARG A 2 -0.50 13.86 7.45
CA ARG A 2 0.84 13.22 7.44
C ARG A 2 0.93 11.83 8.09
N TRP A 3 0.16 11.57 9.15
CA TRP A 3 0.25 10.30 9.89
C TRP A 3 -0.14 9.07 9.02
N TYR A 4 -1.19 9.20 8.21
CA TYR A 4 -1.64 8.12 7.32
C TYR A 4 -0.60 7.79 6.23
N GLN A 5 0.15 8.80 5.75
CA GLN A 5 1.18 8.59 4.73
C GLN A 5 2.35 7.78 5.31
N SER A 6 2.86 8.13 6.49
CA SER A 6 3.99 7.41 7.10
C SER A 6 3.63 6.00 7.55
N ALA A 7 2.48 5.83 8.21
CA ALA A 7 2.01 4.52 8.68
C ALA A 7 1.66 3.60 7.50
N GLY A 8 0.92 4.09 6.51
CA GLY A 8 0.58 3.33 5.30
C GLY A 8 1.81 2.93 4.50
N THR A 9 2.77 3.86 4.32
CA THR A 9 4.03 3.57 3.61
C THR A 9 4.82 2.46 4.30
N HIS A 10 4.96 2.53 5.62
CA HIS A 10 5.67 1.51 6.38
C HIS A 10 5.02 0.13 6.19
N LEU A 11 3.69 0.05 6.30
CA LEU A 11 2.94 -1.20 6.15
C LEU A 11 3.08 -1.80 4.75
N PHE A 12 2.93 -1.00 3.69
CA PHE A 12 3.11 -1.48 2.32
C PHE A 12 4.55 -1.91 2.05
N ARG A 13 5.56 -1.14 2.51
CA ARG A 13 6.97 -1.52 2.35
C ARG A 13 7.28 -2.84 3.04
N THR A 14 6.80 -3.03 4.27
CA THR A 14 6.95 -4.31 4.98
C THR A 14 6.24 -5.45 4.25
N TYR A 15 5.03 -5.22 3.73
CA TYR A 15 4.30 -6.21 2.93
C TYR A 15 5.11 -6.65 1.71
N TYR A 16 5.57 -5.70 0.89
CA TYR A 16 6.31 -6.02 -0.34
C TYR A 16 7.72 -6.56 -0.05
N PHE A 17 8.34 -6.18 1.06
CA PHE A 17 9.59 -6.79 1.52
C PHE A 17 9.40 -8.28 1.82
N HIS A 18 8.36 -8.64 2.57
CA HIS A 18 8.06 -10.04 2.87
C HIS A 18 7.64 -10.82 1.62
N GLU A 19 6.84 -10.24 0.74
CA GLU A 19 6.45 -10.85 -0.53
C GLU A 19 7.69 -11.17 -1.40
N LYS A 20 8.63 -10.22 -1.54
CA LYS A 20 9.90 -10.44 -2.28
C LYS A 20 10.73 -11.60 -1.72
N GLN A 21 10.64 -11.87 -0.42
CA GLN A 21 11.36 -12.96 0.23
C GLN A 21 10.57 -14.27 0.28
N GLY A 22 9.34 -14.32 -0.24
CA GLY A 22 8.45 -15.48 -0.11
C GLY A 22 8.04 -15.77 1.34
N LEU A 23 8.14 -14.78 2.23
CA LEU A 23 7.84 -14.93 3.64
C LEU A 23 6.34 -14.75 3.88
N LEU A 24 5.70 -15.80 4.39
CA LEU A 24 4.31 -15.73 4.83
C LEU A 24 4.20 -15.12 6.23
N PRO A 25 3.15 -14.33 6.51
CA PRO A 25 2.89 -13.81 7.84
C PRO A 25 2.60 -14.97 8.82
N SER A 26 3.39 -15.11 9.88
CA SER A 26 3.29 -16.25 10.81
C SER A 26 2.55 -15.94 12.12
N THR A 27 2.19 -14.68 12.38
CA THR A 27 1.44 -14.30 13.59
C THR A 27 0.06 -13.75 13.23
N PRO A 28 -0.97 -13.93 14.09
CA PRO A 28 -2.33 -13.45 13.81
C PRO A 28 -2.40 -11.95 13.47
N GLY A 29 -1.64 -11.12 14.18
CA GLY A 29 -1.59 -9.68 13.92
C GLY A 29 -0.85 -9.30 12.62
N LYS A 30 0.02 -10.16 12.08
CA LYS A 30 0.64 -9.97 10.77
C LYS A 30 -0.27 -10.51 9.65
N LEU A 31 -0.99 -11.60 9.89
CA LEU A 31 -2.01 -12.15 8.98
C LEU A 31 -3.12 -11.14 8.72
N ARG A 32 -3.73 -10.58 9.77
CA ARG A 32 -4.77 -9.53 9.63
C ARG A 32 -4.29 -8.32 8.81
N ARG A 33 -3.03 -7.90 9.02
CA ARG A 33 -2.45 -6.78 8.26
C ARG A 33 -2.20 -7.15 6.81
N HIS A 34 -1.73 -8.36 6.55
CA HIS A 34 -1.53 -8.88 5.19
C HIS A 34 -2.87 -8.95 4.44
N GLU A 35 -3.90 -9.54 5.04
CA GLU A 35 -5.26 -9.61 4.48
C GLU A 35 -5.84 -8.21 4.22
N ALA A 36 -5.68 -7.27 5.16
CA ALA A 36 -6.13 -5.89 4.96
C ALA A 36 -5.44 -5.23 3.76
N ILE A 37 -4.14 -5.44 3.59
CA ILE A 37 -3.38 -4.93 2.44
C ILE A 37 -3.86 -5.57 1.15
N THR A 38 -4.01 -6.89 1.09
CA THR A 38 -4.53 -7.61 -0.08
C THR A 38 -5.94 -7.13 -0.45
N ASN A 39 -6.82 -6.96 0.53
CA ASN A 39 -8.18 -6.43 0.31
C ASN A 39 -8.19 -4.98 -0.19
N VAL A 40 -7.23 -4.17 0.22
CA VAL A 40 -7.06 -2.81 -0.31
C VAL A 40 -6.56 -2.87 -1.75
N LEU A 41 -5.54 -3.67 -2.05
CA LEU A 41 -4.97 -3.82 -3.39
C LEU A 41 -6.00 -4.33 -4.40
N ASN A 42 -6.86 -5.28 -4.01
CA ASN A 42 -7.93 -5.82 -4.85
C ASN A 42 -8.97 -4.77 -5.31
N LYS A 43 -9.00 -3.57 -4.71
CA LYS A 43 -9.86 -2.46 -5.13
C LYS A 43 -9.23 -1.58 -6.22
N PHE A 44 -7.96 -1.79 -6.52
CA PHE A 44 -7.20 -1.06 -7.54
C PHE A 44 -7.11 -1.87 -8.83
N SER A 45 -7.00 -1.18 -9.97
CA SER A 45 -6.74 -1.84 -11.25
C SER A 45 -5.38 -2.56 -11.24
N GLU A 46 -5.19 -3.54 -12.11
CA GLU A 46 -3.91 -4.26 -12.22
C GLU A 46 -2.72 -3.30 -12.43
N ARG A 47 -2.90 -2.29 -13.29
CA ARG A 47 -1.91 -1.23 -13.51
C ARG A 47 -1.58 -0.49 -12.21
N ASP A 48 -2.60 -0.08 -11.46
CA ASP A 48 -2.40 0.66 -10.22
C ASP A 48 -1.74 -0.22 -9.15
N GLN A 49 -2.06 -1.52 -9.11
CA GLN A 49 -1.39 -2.48 -8.22
C GLN A 49 0.11 -2.61 -8.54
N GLU A 50 0.47 -2.65 -9.82
CA GLU A 50 1.87 -2.67 -10.25
C GLU A 50 2.60 -1.36 -9.93
N ILE A 51 1.94 -0.20 -10.10
CA ILE A 51 2.48 1.10 -9.67
C ILE A 51 2.78 1.09 -8.16
N LEU A 52 1.83 0.61 -7.34
CA LEU A 52 1.99 0.52 -5.90
C LEU A 52 3.13 -0.43 -5.53
N LYS A 53 3.26 -1.55 -6.23
CA LYS A 53 4.35 -2.52 -6.05
C LYS A 53 5.72 -1.93 -6.40
N ILE A 54 5.84 -1.23 -7.53
CA ILE A 54 7.10 -0.56 -7.92
C ILE A 54 7.49 0.46 -6.85
N TYR A 55 6.56 1.34 -6.49
CA TYR A 55 6.83 2.42 -5.53
C TYR A 55 7.14 1.92 -4.12
N PHE A 56 6.34 1.01 -3.56
CA PHE A 56 6.55 0.55 -2.18
C PHE A 56 7.59 -0.55 -2.04
N SER A 57 8.06 -1.14 -3.15
CA SER A 57 9.17 -2.09 -3.10
C SER A 57 10.53 -1.44 -3.39
N SER A 58 10.55 -0.13 -3.68
CA SER A 58 11.79 0.65 -3.82
C SER A 58 12.44 0.89 -2.45
N GLU A 59 13.76 0.98 -2.46
CA GLU A 59 14.51 1.32 -1.25
C GLU A 59 14.31 2.80 -0.88
N TRP A 60 14.47 3.13 0.40
CA TRP A 60 14.26 4.48 0.91
C TRP A 60 15.20 5.47 0.22
N GLY A 61 14.66 6.42 -0.54
CA GLY A 61 15.43 7.39 -1.34
C GLY A 61 15.22 7.29 -2.84
N HIS A 62 14.66 6.19 -3.34
CA HIS A 62 14.35 5.97 -4.76
C HIS A 62 12.88 6.23 -5.11
N ASP A 63 12.17 6.98 -4.28
CA ASP A 63 10.74 7.26 -4.46
C ASP A 63 10.48 8.06 -5.74
N LEU A 64 11.34 9.04 -6.05
CA LEU A 64 11.25 9.82 -7.29
C LEU A 64 11.59 8.97 -8.51
N ASP A 65 12.63 8.14 -8.43
CA ASP A 65 13.01 7.22 -9.51
C ASP A 65 11.89 6.21 -9.79
N ALA A 66 11.25 5.68 -8.75
CA ALA A 66 10.12 4.76 -8.87
C ALA A 66 8.90 5.44 -9.51
N VAL A 67 8.64 6.70 -9.17
CA VAL A 67 7.57 7.49 -9.80
C VAL A 67 7.89 7.78 -11.26
N GLN A 68 9.13 8.13 -11.58
CA GLN A 68 9.59 8.35 -12.95
C GLN A 68 9.46 7.07 -13.78
N GLN A 69 9.92 5.94 -13.23
CA GLN A 69 9.78 4.63 -13.87
C GLN A 69 8.32 4.27 -14.14
N CYS A 70 7.41 4.57 -13.20
CA CYS A 70 5.98 4.35 -13.40
C CYS A 70 5.39 5.27 -14.48
N THR A 71 5.81 6.53 -14.50
CA THR A 71 5.40 7.53 -15.50
C THR A 71 5.81 7.08 -16.90
N GLU A 72 7.06 6.65 -17.08
CA GLU A 72 7.60 6.17 -18.35
C GLU A 72 6.95 4.85 -18.79
N ARG A 73 6.78 3.90 -17.86
CA ARG A 73 6.26 2.56 -18.19
C ARG A 73 4.77 2.56 -18.55
N TYR A 74 3.98 3.39 -17.88
CA TYR A 74 2.53 3.39 -18.01
C TYR A 74 1.97 4.62 -18.72
N GLU A 75 2.84 5.52 -19.18
CA GLU A 75 2.49 6.77 -19.87
C GLU A 75 1.45 7.60 -19.10
N VAL A 76 1.58 7.63 -17.77
CA VAL A 76 0.69 8.38 -16.88
C VAL A 76 1.45 9.52 -16.20
N PRO A 77 0.85 10.71 -16.04
CA PRO A 77 1.51 11.81 -15.35
C PRO A 77 1.84 11.47 -13.89
N GLU A 78 2.94 12.01 -13.37
CA GLU A 78 3.38 11.80 -11.98
C GLU A 78 2.28 12.07 -10.95
N PHE A 79 1.44 13.10 -11.16
CA PHE A 79 0.37 13.44 -10.22
C PHE A 79 -0.67 12.31 -10.08
N MET A 80 -0.88 11.50 -11.13
CA MET A 80 -1.75 10.33 -11.09
C MET A 80 -1.10 9.19 -10.29
N ILE A 81 0.22 9.02 -10.39
CA ILE A 81 0.98 8.08 -9.58
C ILE A 81 0.86 8.45 -8.10
N TRP A 82 1.15 9.70 -7.74
CA TRP A 82 1.03 10.21 -6.38
C TRP A 82 -0.38 10.08 -5.81
N ARG A 83 -1.40 10.39 -6.63
CA ARG A 83 -2.80 10.20 -6.24
C ARG A 83 -3.11 8.74 -5.93
N THR A 84 -2.59 7.80 -6.71
CA THR A 84 -2.78 6.37 -6.50
C THR A 84 -2.13 5.91 -5.20
N ILE A 85 -0.89 6.31 -4.95
CA ILE A 85 -0.14 6.05 -3.71
C ILE A 85 -0.91 6.56 -2.49
N HIS A 86 -1.36 7.82 -2.52
CA HIS A 86 -2.09 8.41 -1.41
C HIS A 86 -3.45 7.75 -1.16
N ARG A 87 -4.16 7.34 -2.22
CA ARG A 87 -5.42 6.59 -2.10
C ARG A 87 -5.18 5.24 -1.42
N ALA A 88 -4.13 4.52 -1.80
CA ALA A 88 -3.81 3.24 -1.20
C ALA A 88 -3.41 3.37 0.28
N GLN A 89 -2.53 4.33 0.60
CA GLN A 89 -2.14 4.62 1.99
C GLN A 89 -3.35 4.94 2.86
N ARG A 90 -4.24 5.81 2.37
CA ARG A 90 -5.45 6.18 3.10
C ARG A 90 -6.40 5.01 3.27
N ALA A 91 -6.69 4.27 2.19
CA ALA A 91 -7.57 3.10 2.25
C ALA A 91 -7.07 2.04 3.24
N LEU A 92 -5.75 1.83 3.31
CA LEU A 92 -5.15 0.91 4.28
C LEU A 92 -5.30 1.42 5.71
N CYS A 93 -5.06 2.71 5.95
CA CYS A 93 -5.27 3.29 7.26
C CYS A 93 -6.73 3.21 7.71
N ASP A 94 -7.67 3.46 6.80
CA ASP A 94 -9.10 3.37 7.07
C ASP A 94 -9.47 1.91 7.45
N ALA A 95 -8.94 0.93 6.71
CA ALA A 95 -9.17 -0.50 6.95
C ALA A 95 -8.56 -1.06 8.24
N LEU A 96 -7.52 -0.41 8.79
CA LEU A 96 -6.84 -0.91 10.00
C LEU A 96 -7.17 -0.12 11.26
N TYR A 97 -7.47 1.17 11.14
CA TYR A 97 -7.54 2.08 12.28
C TYR A 97 -8.87 2.82 12.42
N LEU A 98 -9.71 2.87 11.38
CA LEU A 98 -11.00 3.59 11.43
C LEU A 98 -12.21 2.66 11.35
N THR A 99 -12.02 1.38 11.08
CA THR A 99 -13.03 0.34 11.27
C THR A 99 -13.02 -0.08 12.74
N ASP A 100 -13.78 0.64 13.56
CA ASP A 100 -14.10 0.27 14.93
C ASP A 100 -15.10 -0.91 14.91
N PRO A 101 -14.83 -2.07 15.53
CA PRO A 101 -15.79 -3.17 15.63
C PRO A 101 -16.94 -2.90 16.63
N LYS A 102 -17.04 -1.71 17.23
CA LYS A 102 -18.07 -1.39 18.24
C LYS A 102 -19.36 -0.77 17.69
N THR A 103 -19.86 -1.27 16.56
CA THR A 103 -21.25 -0.99 16.11
C THR A 103 -22.07 -2.25 15.83
N GLU A 104 -21.72 -3.36 16.47
CA GLU A 104 -22.64 -4.49 16.69
C GLU A 104 -22.86 -4.68 18.19
N THR A 105 -23.46 -3.69 18.85
CA THR A 105 -24.20 -3.95 20.10
C THR A 105 -25.59 -4.44 19.71
N THR A 106 -25.78 -5.75 19.72
CA THR A 106 -27.10 -6.39 19.84
C THR A 106 -27.45 -6.51 21.32
#